data_AF-A0A952XNJ3-F1
#
_entry.id   AF-A0A952XNJ3-F1
#
_cell.length_a   1.000
_cell.length_b   1.000
_cell.length_c   1.000
_cell.angle_alpha   90.00
_cell.angle_beta   90.00
_cell.angle_gamma   90.00
#
_symmetry.space_group_name_H-M   'P 1'
#
loop_
_entity.id
_entity.type
_entity.pdbx_description
1 polymer ?
#
loop_
_entity_poly.entity_id
_entity_poly.type
_entity_poly.pdbx_seq_one_letter_code
_entity_poly.pdbx_strand_id
1 'polypeptide(L)'
;MVEIVQALSDSVDCYVRRAGGRTDVGEMAQLCAAESLTAVAGRELPGLFGPTPEDVRAAFSGLATVKQYSVLARDFFSRLTRRYLNYFLSRDLSNHVGANGRFRSVAEHAQFESAIDLHCRETSRIIKEFSGEWFSKTRYEEGDIDEKKAGRFVHVAFQKIREELRRRSNADG
;
A
#
# COMPACT_ATOMS: atom_id res chain seq x y z
N MET A 1 11.52 -2.62 -16.13
CA MET A 1 10.62 -2.44 -14.96
C MET A 1 9.62 -3.60 -14.84
N VAL A 2 8.83 -3.88 -15.88
CA VAL A 2 7.85 -4.99 -15.90
C VAL A 2 8.48 -6.31 -15.48
N GLU A 3 9.65 -6.66 -16.02
CA GLU A 3 10.38 -7.89 -15.68
C GLU A 3 10.73 -8.01 -14.19
N ILE A 4 11.15 -6.92 -13.54
CA ILE A 4 11.50 -6.94 -12.11
C ILE A 4 10.26 -7.12 -11.25
N VAL A 5 9.19 -6.41 -11.58
CA VAL A 5 7.90 -6.51 -10.86
C VAL A 5 7.29 -7.90 -11.04
N GLN A 6 7.42 -8.47 -12.24
CA GLN A 6 7.01 -9.85 -12.52
C GLN A 6 7.83 -10.84 -11.71
N ALA A 7 9.18 -10.72 -11.73
CA ALA A 7 10.06 -11.60 -10.97
C ALA A 7 9.78 -11.53 -9.45
N LEU A 8 9.48 -10.35 -8.92
CA LEU A 8 9.03 -10.19 -7.53
C LEU A 8 7.74 -10.97 -7.28
N SER A 9 6.74 -10.78 -8.15
CA SER A 9 5.43 -11.45 -8.01
C SER A 9 5.59 -12.97 -8.06
N ASP A 10 6.38 -13.48 -9.00
CA ASP A 10 6.66 -14.91 -9.13
C ASP A 10 7.40 -15.47 -7.90
N SER A 11 8.33 -14.69 -7.34
CA SER A 11 9.05 -15.06 -6.11
C SER A 11 8.11 -15.13 -4.90
N VAL A 12 7.19 -14.17 -4.75
CA VAL A 12 6.19 -14.17 -3.69
C VAL A 12 5.24 -15.35 -3.85
N ASP A 13 4.75 -15.61 -5.06
CA ASP A 13 3.90 -16.77 -5.39
C ASP A 13 4.59 -18.09 -5.01
N CYS A 14 5.86 -18.25 -5.37
CA CYS A 14 6.63 -19.44 -5.04
C CYS A 14 6.78 -19.62 -3.53
N TYR A 15 7.03 -18.53 -2.80
CA TYR A 15 7.14 -18.56 -1.35
C TYR A 15 5.80 -18.94 -0.69
N VAL A 16 4.70 -18.27 -1.06
CA VAL A 16 3.36 -18.51 -0.49
C VAL A 16 2.89 -19.95 -0.75
N ARG A 17 3.18 -20.51 -1.94
CA ARG A 17 2.87 -21.91 -2.26
C ARG A 17 3.61 -22.91 -1.35
N ARG A 18 4.84 -22.58 -0.92
CA ARG A 18 5.66 -23.44 -0.05
C ARG A 18 5.30 -23.30 1.41
N ALA A 19 5.04 -22.07 1.87
CA ALA A 19 4.66 -21.79 3.26
C ALA A 19 3.20 -22.20 3.58
N GLY A 20 2.37 -22.37 2.55
CA GLY A 20 0.93 -22.57 2.69
C GLY A 20 0.22 -21.25 3.01
N GLY A 21 -1.06 -21.12 2.59
CA GLY A 21 -1.88 -19.96 2.99
C GLY A 21 -1.96 -18.84 1.96
N ARG A 22 -2.37 -19.16 0.73
CA ARG A 22 -2.88 -18.15 -0.21
C ARG A 22 -4.18 -17.57 0.39
N THR A 23 -4.20 -16.26 0.61
CA THR A 23 -5.35 -15.54 1.19
C THR A 23 -5.69 -14.35 0.31
N ASP A 24 -6.97 -13.96 0.28
CA ASP A 24 -7.42 -12.76 -0.46
C ASP A 24 -6.60 -11.52 -0.07
N VAL A 25 -6.33 -11.33 1.23
CA VAL A 25 -5.53 -10.20 1.73
C VAL A 25 -4.07 -10.28 1.25
N GLY A 26 -3.50 -11.49 1.19
CA GLY A 26 -2.16 -11.72 0.65
C GLY A 26 -2.07 -11.36 -0.84
N GLU A 27 -3.07 -11.75 -1.63
CA GLU A 27 -3.15 -11.37 -3.05
C GLU A 27 -3.29 -9.85 -3.23
N MET A 28 -4.14 -9.21 -2.43
CA MET A 28 -4.27 -7.75 -2.42
C MET A 28 -2.94 -7.07 -2.10
N ALA A 29 -2.20 -7.58 -1.11
CA ALA A 29 -0.91 -7.05 -0.70
C ALA A 29 0.13 -7.20 -1.82
N GLN A 30 0.22 -8.36 -2.47
CA GLN A 30 1.14 -8.57 -3.58
C GLN A 30 0.86 -7.61 -4.74
N LEU A 31 -0.42 -7.45 -5.11
CA LEU A 31 -0.82 -6.48 -6.15
C LEU A 31 -0.49 -5.04 -5.74
N CYS A 32 -0.76 -4.65 -4.49
CA CYS A 32 -0.37 -3.33 -3.98
C CYS A 32 1.15 -3.11 -4.04
N ALA A 33 1.95 -4.12 -3.70
CA ALA A 33 3.41 -4.02 -3.77
C ALA A 33 3.90 -3.79 -5.20
N ALA A 34 3.38 -4.56 -6.17
CA ALA A 34 3.69 -4.40 -7.58
C ALA A 34 3.33 -3.00 -8.11
N GLU A 35 2.12 -2.52 -7.78
CA GLU A 35 1.65 -1.18 -8.16
C GLU A 35 2.51 -0.07 -7.54
N SER A 36 2.84 -0.18 -6.25
CA SER A 36 3.63 0.82 -5.53
C SER A 36 5.07 0.87 -6.00
N LEU A 37 5.69 -0.28 -6.26
CA LEU A 37 7.04 -0.33 -6.84
C LEU A 37 7.07 0.32 -8.22
N THR A 38 6.10 -0.01 -9.07
CA THR A 38 5.95 0.60 -10.40
C THR A 38 5.77 2.11 -10.29
N ALA A 39 4.88 2.56 -9.39
CA ALA A 39 4.55 3.97 -9.23
C ALA A 39 5.71 4.81 -8.65
N VAL A 40 6.49 4.26 -7.71
CA VAL A 40 7.59 5.00 -7.07
C VAL A 40 8.87 4.91 -7.90
N ALA A 41 9.27 3.73 -8.34
CA ALA A 41 10.46 3.58 -9.17
C ALA A 41 10.28 4.27 -10.53
N GLY A 42 9.08 4.23 -11.11
CA GLY A 42 8.78 4.88 -12.39
C GLY A 42 8.91 6.41 -12.38
N ARG A 43 8.81 7.07 -11.22
CA ARG A 43 9.02 8.52 -11.10
C ARG A 43 10.48 8.92 -11.23
N GLU A 44 11.40 8.00 -10.93
CA GLU A 44 12.85 8.23 -10.93
C GLU A 44 13.49 7.85 -12.28
N LEU A 45 12.72 7.27 -13.21
CA LEU A 45 13.23 6.88 -14.52
C LEU A 45 13.26 8.07 -15.51
N PRO A 46 14.33 8.20 -16.30
CA PRO A 46 14.46 9.28 -17.27
C PRO A 46 13.43 9.19 -18.40
N GLY A 47 13.05 10.35 -18.94
CA GLY A 47 12.11 10.46 -20.05
C GLY A 47 12.71 11.08 -21.31
N LEU A 48 12.74 10.30 -22.40
CA LEU A 48 12.39 10.62 -23.81
C LEU A 48 12.72 9.41 -24.71
N PHE A 49 13.74 8.63 -24.35
CA PHE A 49 14.30 7.52 -25.16
C PHE A 49 14.11 6.13 -24.53
N GLY A 50 13.35 6.05 -23.44
CA GLY A 50 13.18 4.84 -22.65
C GLY A 50 14.31 4.62 -21.63
N PRO A 51 14.03 3.95 -20.50
CA PRO A 51 15.02 3.69 -19.46
C PRO A 51 15.98 2.57 -19.85
N THR A 52 17.27 2.75 -19.55
CA THR A 52 18.28 1.68 -19.65
C THR A 52 18.17 0.70 -18.47
N PRO A 53 18.74 -0.52 -18.57
CA PRO A 53 18.82 -1.43 -17.43
C PRO A 53 19.50 -0.82 -16.19
N GLU A 54 20.52 0.03 -16.41
CA GLU A 54 21.23 0.78 -15.37
C GLU A 54 20.31 1.78 -14.68
N ASP A 55 19.48 2.52 -15.43
CA ASP A 55 18.50 3.45 -14.88
C ASP A 55 17.49 2.72 -14.00
N VAL A 56 17.02 1.55 -14.45
CA VAL A 56 16.11 0.71 -13.67
C VAL A 56 16.78 0.25 -12.38
N ARG A 57 18.03 -0.24 -12.44
CA ARG A 57 18.79 -0.64 -11.24
C ARG A 57 18.99 0.52 -10.27
N ALA A 58 19.29 1.70 -10.78
CA ALA A 58 19.49 2.91 -9.98
C ALA A 58 18.17 3.33 -9.29
N ALA A 59 17.05 3.33 -10.02
CA ALA A 59 15.74 3.65 -9.46
C ALA A 59 15.35 2.69 -8.32
N PHE A 60 15.55 1.38 -8.48
CA PHE A 60 15.27 0.40 -7.43
C PHE A 60 16.25 0.52 -6.25
N SER A 61 17.54 0.77 -6.49
CA SER A 61 18.51 1.05 -5.42
C SER A 61 18.13 2.28 -4.61
N GLY A 62 17.59 3.31 -5.27
CA GLY A 62 17.09 4.53 -4.63
C GLY A 62 15.96 4.30 -3.64
N LEU A 63 15.14 3.25 -3.84
CA LEU A 63 14.07 2.86 -2.91
C LEU A 63 14.60 2.44 -1.53
N ALA A 64 15.85 1.99 -1.44
CA ALA A 64 16.49 1.59 -0.20
C ALA A 64 17.05 2.78 0.61
N THR A 65 16.68 4.01 0.26
CA THR A 65 16.93 5.22 1.07
C THR A 65 15.77 5.49 2.02
N VAL A 66 16.04 6.11 3.18
CA VAL A 66 15.00 6.45 4.18
C VAL A 66 13.83 7.20 3.54
N LYS A 67 14.13 8.23 2.74
CA LYS A 67 13.12 9.07 2.09
C LYS A 67 12.25 8.27 1.12
N GLN A 68 12.84 7.48 0.23
CA GLN A 68 12.08 6.75 -0.79
C GLN A 68 11.35 5.55 -0.20
N TYR A 69 11.94 4.86 0.79
CA TYR A 69 11.25 3.81 1.54
C TYR A 69 9.98 4.35 2.21
N SER A 70 10.03 5.52 2.86
CA SER A 70 8.86 6.18 3.42
C SER A 70 7.77 6.46 2.38
N VAL A 71 8.15 6.85 1.16
CA VAL A 71 7.20 7.11 0.07
C VAL A 71 6.58 5.80 -0.43
N LEU A 72 7.40 4.77 -0.62
CA LEU A 72 6.97 3.44 -1.04
C LEU A 72 6.02 2.81 -0.02
N ALA A 73 6.39 2.81 1.26
CA ALA A 73 5.56 2.29 2.34
C ALA A 73 4.21 3.02 2.42
N ARG A 74 4.21 4.36 2.35
CA ARG A 74 2.97 5.14 2.33
C ARG A 74 2.06 4.74 1.15
N ASP A 75 2.62 4.66 -0.05
CA ASP A 75 1.85 4.32 -1.26
C ASP A 75 1.26 2.90 -1.16
N PHE A 76 2.08 1.95 -0.70
CA PHE A 76 1.67 0.56 -0.47
C PHE A 76 0.52 0.44 0.51
N PHE A 77 0.68 1.00 1.72
CA PHE A 77 -0.35 0.92 2.75
C PHE A 77 -1.62 1.70 2.37
N SER A 78 -1.49 2.83 1.65
CA SER A 78 -2.65 3.55 1.11
C SER A 78 -3.47 2.67 0.17
N ARG A 79 -2.83 1.96 -0.76
CA ARG A 79 -3.50 1.07 -1.71
C ARG A 79 -4.10 -0.14 -1.00
N LEU A 80 -3.36 -0.71 -0.06
CA LEU A 80 -3.79 -1.91 0.66
C LEU A 80 -4.99 -1.63 1.55
N THR A 81 -4.95 -0.55 2.34
CA THR A 81 -6.09 -0.14 3.18
C THR A 81 -7.33 0.13 2.34
N ARG A 82 -7.18 0.86 1.22
CA ARG A 82 -8.30 1.09 0.29
C ARG A 82 -8.88 -0.24 -0.22
N ARG A 83 -8.04 -1.11 -0.79
CA ARG A 83 -8.49 -2.37 -1.39
C ARG A 83 -9.15 -3.28 -0.36
N TYR A 84 -8.59 -3.33 0.85
CA TYR A 84 -9.14 -4.09 1.96
C TYR A 84 -10.53 -3.57 2.38
N LEU A 85 -10.71 -2.26 2.53
CA LEU A 85 -12.01 -1.69 2.87
C LEU A 85 -13.02 -1.89 1.73
N ASN A 86 -12.65 -1.61 0.49
CA ASN A 86 -13.54 -1.75 -0.66
C ASN A 86 -13.98 -3.20 -0.90
N TYR A 87 -13.14 -4.19 -0.55
CA TYR A 87 -13.53 -5.60 -0.60
C TYR A 87 -14.76 -5.91 0.27
N PHE A 88 -14.84 -5.33 1.47
CA PHE A 88 -16.01 -5.52 2.35
C PHE A 88 -17.15 -4.59 1.98
N LEU A 89 -16.85 -3.33 1.65
CA LEU A 89 -17.84 -2.31 1.37
C LEU A 89 -18.62 -2.59 0.08
N SER A 90 -17.96 -2.99 -1.00
CA SER A 90 -18.62 -3.26 -2.28
C SER A 90 -19.72 -4.34 -2.19
N ARG A 91 -19.58 -5.28 -1.24
CA ARG A 91 -20.54 -6.36 -0.98
C ARG A 91 -21.80 -5.91 -0.25
N ASP A 92 -21.70 -4.84 0.56
CA ASP A 92 -22.82 -4.35 1.36
C ASP A 92 -23.46 -3.09 0.76
N LEU A 93 -22.65 -2.13 0.30
CA LEU A 93 -23.13 -0.81 -0.15
C LEU A 93 -24.06 -0.88 -1.37
N SER A 94 -23.85 -1.85 -2.25
CA SER A 94 -24.73 -2.08 -3.42
C SER A 94 -26.17 -2.40 -3.01
N ASN A 95 -26.38 -2.97 -1.82
CA ASN A 95 -27.72 -3.27 -1.28
C ASN A 95 -28.40 -2.02 -0.69
N HIS A 96 -27.67 -0.92 -0.53
CA HIS A 96 -28.16 0.32 0.08
C HIS A 96 -28.39 1.44 -0.94
N VAL A 97 -28.46 1.13 -2.23
CA VAL A 97 -28.78 2.09 -3.30
C VAL A 97 -30.26 2.00 -3.67
N GLY A 98 -31.00 3.10 -3.59
CA GLY A 98 -32.40 3.18 -3.99
C GLY A 98 -33.22 4.19 -3.19
N ALA A 99 -34.51 4.34 -3.50
CA ALA A 99 -35.38 5.34 -2.89
C ALA A 99 -35.46 5.28 -1.35
N ASN A 100 -35.25 4.10 -0.78
CA ASN A 100 -35.25 3.84 0.67
C ASN A 100 -33.86 3.44 1.22
N GLY A 101 -32.81 3.49 0.39
CA GLY A 101 -31.46 3.10 0.75
C GLY A 101 -30.65 4.25 1.36
N ARG A 102 -29.48 3.94 1.91
CA ARG A 102 -28.53 4.95 2.42
C ARG A 102 -28.08 5.93 1.34
N PHE A 103 -28.01 5.47 0.09
CA PHE A 103 -27.70 6.28 -1.09
C PHE A 103 -28.92 6.37 -2.00
N ARG A 104 -29.36 7.59 -2.31
CA ARG A 104 -30.52 7.86 -3.16
C ARG A 104 -30.24 7.58 -4.64
N SER A 105 -28.96 7.52 -5.02
CA SER A 105 -28.54 7.27 -6.40
C SER A 105 -27.16 6.62 -6.47
N VAL A 106 -26.84 6.05 -7.64
CA VAL A 106 -25.49 5.55 -7.97
C VAL A 106 -24.43 6.65 -7.89
N ALA A 107 -24.80 7.90 -8.22
CA ALA A 107 -23.89 9.03 -8.13
C ALA A 107 -23.48 9.34 -6.68
N GLU A 108 -24.42 9.28 -5.74
CA GLU A 108 -24.13 9.47 -4.31
C GLU A 108 -23.26 8.34 -3.76
N HIS A 109 -23.49 7.10 -4.20
CA HIS A 109 -22.64 5.96 -3.89
C HIS A 109 -21.20 6.14 -4.42
N ALA A 110 -21.04 6.60 -5.66
CA ALA A 110 -19.71 6.86 -6.24
C ALA A 110 -18.95 8.00 -5.53
N GLN A 111 -19.67 9.02 -5.04
CA GLN A 111 -19.09 10.08 -4.21
C GLN A 111 -18.59 9.55 -2.87
N PHE A 112 -19.33 8.64 -2.25
CA PHE A 112 -18.92 8.00 -1.00
C PHE A 112 -17.66 7.13 -1.17
N GLU A 113 -17.60 6.31 -2.22
CA GLU A 113 -16.39 5.54 -2.57
C GLU A 113 -15.18 6.47 -2.77
N SER A 114 -15.36 7.59 -3.48
CA SER A 114 -14.29 8.58 -3.67
C SER A 114 -13.83 9.23 -2.36
N ALA A 115 -14.74 9.46 -1.42
CA ALA A 115 -14.43 10.00 -0.10
C ALA A 115 -13.63 9.00 0.75
N ILE A 116 -13.96 7.70 0.69
CA ILE A 116 -13.17 6.64 1.34
C ILE A 116 -11.76 6.57 0.76
N ASP A 117 -11.64 6.63 -0.57
CA ASP A 117 -10.36 6.63 -1.26
C ASP A 117 -9.46 7.78 -0.76
N LEU A 118 -10.03 8.99 -0.68
CA LEU A 118 -9.34 10.15 -0.13
C LEU A 118 -8.95 9.92 1.34
N HIS A 119 -9.89 9.45 2.16
CA HIS A 119 -9.67 9.21 3.58
C HIS A 119 -8.56 8.19 3.84
N CYS A 120 -8.48 7.11 3.06
CA CYS A 120 -7.39 6.13 3.11
C CYS A 120 -6.04 6.75 2.77
N ARG A 121 -6.01 7.58 1.71
CA ARG A 121 -4.80 8.26 1.26
C ARG A 121 -4.27 9.27 2.28
N GLU A 122 -5.16 9.98 2.95
CA GLU A 122 -4.76 10.91 3.99
C GLU A 122 -4.32 10.21 5.27
N THR A 123 -5.07 9.18 5.70
CA THR A 123 -4.72 8.32 6.83
C THR A 123 -3.33 7.69 6.66
N SER A 124 -2.96 7.29 5.44
CA SER A 124 -1.63 6.75 5.15
C SER A 124 -0.47 7.73 5.43
N ARG A 125 -0.73 9.02 5.66
CA ARG A 125 0.33 10.00 5.97
C ARG A 125 1.13 9.62 7.21
N ILE A 126 0.48 9.07 8.24
CA ILE A 126 1.14 8.59 9.46
C ILE A 126 2.21 7.52 9.18
N ILE A 127 2.01 6.74 8.13
CA ILE A 127 2.94 5.69 7.72
C ILE A 127 4.23 6.28 7.18
N LYS A 128 4.19 7.41 6.48
CA LYS A 128 5.39 8.00 5.85
C LYS A 128 6.45 8.35 6.89
N GLU A 129 6.03 9.04 7.95
CA GLU A 129 6.90 9.48 9.05
C GLU A 129 7.43 8.25 9.81
N PHE A 130 6.53 7.38 10.25
CA PHE A 130 6.89 6.15 10.96
C PHE A 130 7.85 5.24 10.18
N SER A 131 7.59 5.03 8.88
CA SER A 131 8.37 4.07 8.08
C SER A 131 9.80 4.52 7.87
N GLY A 132 10.05 5.82 7.80
CA GLY A 132 11.39 6.35 7.60
C GLY A 132 12.25 6.16 8.85
N GLU A 133 11.69 6.54 10.00
CA GLU A 133 12.34 6.34 11.30
C GLU A 133 12.61 4.85 11.56
N TRP A 134 11.60 4.00 11.34
CA TRP A 134 11.75 2.55 11.49
C TRP A 134 12.85 2.00 10.60
N PHE A 135 12.85 2.33 9.30
CA PHE A 135 13.83 1.81 8.35
C PHE A 135 15.26 2.26 8.70
N SER A 136 15.43 3.53 9.05
CA SER A 136 16.73 4.07 9.47
C SER A 136 17.24 3.37 10.72
N LYS A 137 16.38 3.24 11.74
CA LYS A 137 16.73 2.65 13.03
C LYS A 137 17.07 1.17 12.90
N THR A 138 16.20 0.40 12.25
CA THR A 138 16.41 -1.05 12.08
C THR A 138 17.67 -1.34 11.28
N ARG A 139 17.98 -0.57 10.23
CA ARG A 139 19.20 -0.77 9.45
C ARG A 139 20.46 -0.40 10.22
N TYR A 140 20.41 0.64 11.04
CA TYR A 140 21.55 1.08 11.86
C TYR A 140 21.81 0.18 13.07
N GLU A 141 20.76 -0.21 13.79
CA GLU A 141 20.88 -0.94 15.07
C GLU A 141 20.83 -2.46 14.91
N GLU A 142 20.05 -2.97 13.95
CA GLU A 142 19.73 -4.40 13.85
C GLU A 142 20.27 -5.05 12.56
N GLY A 143 20.87 -4.28 11.64
CA GLY A 143 21.40 -4.78 10.36
C GLY A 143 20.31 -5.09 9.34
N ASP A 144 20.41 -6.25 8.67
CA ASP A 144 19.51 -6.63 7.58
C ASP A 144 18.05 -6.87 8.04
N ILE A 145 17.10 -6.61 7.15
CA ILE A 145 15.67 -6.78 7.40
C ILE A 145 15.27 -8.20 7.02
N ASP A 146 14.99 -9.03 8.03
CA ASP A 146 14.40 -10.36 7.88
C ASP A 146 12.86 -10.31 7.89
N GLU A 147 12.25 -11.46 7.60
CA GLU A 147 10.79 -11.63 7.61
C GLU A 147 10.16 -11.26 8.96
N LYS A 148 10.81 -11.60 10.06
CA LYS A 148 10.30 -11.35 11.42
C LYS A 148 10.26 -9.85 11.73
N LYS A 149 11.27 -9.09 11.29
CA LYS A 149 11.33 -7.62 11.39
C LYS A 149 10.27 -6.97 10.51
N ALA A 150 10.14 -7.43 9.26
CA ALA A 150 9.10 -6.95 8.34
C ALA A 150 7.69 -7.20 8.90
N GLY A 151 7.43 -8.38 9.48
CA GLY A 151 6.16 -8.70 10.12
C GLY A 151 5.82 -7.78 11.31
N ARG A 152 6.80 -7.47 12.16
CA ARG A 152 6.63 -6.49 13.25
C ARG A 152 6.31 -5.09 12.73
N PHE A 153 7.01 -4.66 11.67
CA PHE A 153 6.74 -3.38 11.01
C PHE A 153 5.30 -3.30 10.49
N VAL A 154 4.86 -4.32 9.75
CA VAL A 154 3.50 -4.38 9.21
C VAL A 154 2.46 -4.36 10.33
N HIS A 155 2.68 -5.11 11.42
CA HIS A 155 1.80 -5.10 12.58
C HIS A 155 1.62 -3.67 13.15
N VAL A 156 2.74 -2.96 13.39
CA VAL A 156 2.70 -1.59 13.94
C VAL A 156 2.10 -0.60 12.93
N ALA A 157 2.37 -0.77 11.62
CA ALA A 157 1.78 0.05 10.58
C ALA A 157 0.24 -0.04 10.58
N PHE A 158 -0.31 -1.26 10.68
CA PHE A 158 -1.76 -1.44 10.80
C PHE A 158 -2.35 -0.85 12.08
N GLN A 159 -1.64 -0.94 13.22
CA GLN A 159 -2.07 -0.28 14.45
C GLN A 159 -2.18 1.25 14.24
N LYS A 160 -1.16 1.87 13.63
CA LYS A 160 -1.14 3.31 13.35
C LYS A 160 -2.25 3.73 12.39
N ILE A 161 -2.49 2.97 11.32
CA ILE A 161 -3.60 3.23 10.39
C ILE A 161 -4.93 3.18 11.13
N ARG A 162 -5.16 2.15 11.94
CA ARG A 162 -6.41 2.00 12.72
C ARG A 162 -6.63 3.16 13.70
N GLU A 163 -5.58 3.58 14.41
CA GLU A 163 -5.64 4.73 15.31
C GLU A 163 -5.96 6.02 14.56
N GLU A 164 -5.32 6.23 13.41
CA GLU A 164 -5.51 7.43 12.60
C GLU A 164 -6.93 7.51 12.00
N LEU A 165 -7.48 6.39 11.52
CA LEU A 165 -8.88 6.30 11.09
C LEU A 165 -9.84 6.70 12.21
N ARG A 166 -9.60 6.22 13.44
CA ARG A 166 -10.43 6.57 14.61
C ARG A 166 -10.33 8.05 14.97
N ARG A 167 -9.12 8.63 14.97
CA ARG A 167 -8.94 10.05 15.28
C ARG A 167 -9.68 10.94 14.29
N ARG A 168 -9.58 10.63 13.00
CA ARG A 168 -10.23 11.42 11.94
C ARG A 168 -11.74 11.30 11.99
N SER A 169 -12.27 10.10 12.24
CA SER A 169 -13.71 9.90 12.47
C SER A 169 -14.27 10.75 13.63
N ASN A 170 -13.46 11.02 14.67
CA ASN A 170 -13.88 11.83 15.82
C ASN A 170 -13.68 13.34 15.60
N ALA A 171 -12.89 13.74 14.58
CA ALA A 171 -12.66 15.14 14.23
C ALA A 171 -13.70 15.65 13.21
N ASP A 172 -14.27 14.74 12.42
CA ASP A 172 -15.31 15.01 11.41
C ASP A 172 -16.76 14.86 11.93
N GLY A 173 -16.93 14.56 13.23
CA GLY A 173 -18.23 14.39 13.90
C GLY A 173 -18.50 15.43 14.96
#